data_AF-A0A5S3USR3-F1
#
_entry.id   AF-A0A5S3USR3-F1
#
_cell.length_a   1.000
_cell.length_b   1.000
_cell.length_c   1.000
_cell.angle_alpha   90.00
_cell.angle_beta   90.00
_cell.angle_gamma   90.00
#
_symmetry.space_group_name_H-M   'P 1'
#
loop_
_entity.id
_entity.type
_entity.pdbx_description
1 polymer ?
#
loop_
_entity_poly.entity_id
_entity_poly.type
_entity_poly.pdbx_seq_one_letter_code
_entity_poly.pdbx_strand_id
1 'polypeptide(L)'
;MKGKLTVLSALLSAGLAAGCQGMNQQETASDSKLQQELAGAMDKQDFRLYYTTGRRPVVPGFEQFEFKALEARCGVKAMPGSGDTLRSEADKAARAEAYQYARAYNLKIYDACLNRL
;
A
#
# COMPACT_ATOMS: atom_id res chain seq x y z
N MET A 1 -62.39 37.22 -13.62
CA MET A 1 -62.11 37.53 -12.20
C MET A 1 -61.99 36.21 -11.44
N LYS A 2 -61.07 36.13 -10.46
CA LYS A 2 -60.59 34.95 -9.70
C LYS A 2 -59.42 34.25 -10.41
N GLY A 3 -58.21 34.15 -9.87
CA GLY A 3 -57.63 34.58 -8.60
C GLY A 3 -56.16 34.08 -8.65
N LYS A 4 -55.21 34.93 -8.25
CA LYS A 4 -53.77 34.63 -8.26
C LYS A 4 -53.35 33.82 -7.04
N LEU A 5 -52.14 33.25 -7.13
CA LEU A 5 -51.15 33.10 -6.04
C LEU A 5 -51.46 31.96 -5.02
N THR A 6 -50.52 31.16 -4.50
CA THR A 6 -49.05 31.17 -4.51
C THR A 6 -48.58 29.75 -4.17
N VAL A 7 -47.51 29.28 -4.81
CA VAL A 7 -46.73 28.12 -4.39
C VAL A 7 -46.07 28.43 -3.04
N LEU A 8 -46.21 27.54 -2.05
CA LEU A 8 -45.43 27.60 -0.81
C LEU A 8 -44.78 26.24 -0.54
N SER A 9 -43.47 26.37 -0.35
CA SER A 9 -42.40 25.40 -0.26
C SER A 9 -42.60 24.19 0.65
N ALA A 10 -41.92 23.13 0.20
CA ALA A 10 -41.37 22.01 0.92
C ALA A 10 -40.97 22.28 2.39
N LEU A 11 -41.06 21.21 3.21
CA LEU A 11 -40.01 20.74 4.13
C LEU A 11 -40.57 19.54 4.92
N LEU A 12 -39.89 18.38 4.86
CA LEU A 12 -39.65 17.44 5.97
C LEU A 12 -38.67 16.35 5.45
N SER A 13 -37.36 16.60 5.56
CA SER A 13 -36.48 16.04 6.61
C SER A 13 -36.22 14.54 6.41
N ALA A 14 -35.09 14.19 5.78
CA ALA A 14 -33.89 13.64 6.44
C ALA A 14 -34.11 12.17 6.89
N GLY A 15 -33.44 11.16 6.35
CA GLY A 15 -32.03 11.06 6.00
C GLY A 15 -31.37 10.08 6.97
N LEU A 16 -31.34 8.79 6.64
CA LEU A 16 -30.59 7.75 7.37
C LEU A 16 -29.95 6.79 6.34
N ALA A 17 -29.16 7.35 5.43
CA ALA A 17 -28.09 6.60 4.79
C ALA A 17 -26.83 6.82 5.64
N ALA A 18 -26.75 6.16 6.80
CA ALA A 18 -25.51 6.02 7.52
C ALA A 18 -24.63 5.02 6.76
N GLY A 19 -24.05 5.49 5.66
CA GLY A 19 -22.92 4.83 5.03
C GLY A 19 -21.77 4.82 6.04
N CYS A 20 -21.21 3.64 6.29
CA CYS A 20 -19.96 3.51 7.03
C CYS A 20 -18.83 4.10 6.17
N GLN A 21 -18.63 5.42 6.24
CA GLN A 21 -17.44 6.09 5.75
C GLN A 21 -16.41 6.07 6.87
N GLY A 22 -15.59 5.03 6.88
CA GLY A 22 -14.56 4.84 7.90
C GLY A 22 -13.28 4.32 7.29
N MET A 23 -12.66 5.08 6.38
CA MET A 23 -11.26 4.87 5.98
C MET A 23 -10.73 6.09 5.23
N ASN A 24 -10.16 7.05 5.94
CA ASN A 24 -9.42 8.15 5.30
C ASN A 24 -8.39 8.87 6.21
N GLN A 25 -7.75 8.16 7.14
CA GLN A 25 -6.65 8.75 7.93
C GLN A 25 -5.35 7.94 7.93
N GLN A 26 -5.33 6.73 7.37
CA GLN A 26 -4.11 5.90 7.32
C GLN A 26 -3.24 6.18 6.07
N GLU A 27 -3.84 6.70 4.99
CA GLU A 27 -3.24 6.78 3.65
C GLU A 27 -2.11 7.82 3.55
N THR A 28 -2.24 8.98 4.20
CA THR A 28 -1.25 10.07 4.10
C THR A 28 0.04 9.79 4.87
N ALA A 29 -0.04 9.07 6.00
CA ALA A 29 1.13 8.75 6.83
C ALA A 29 1.95 7.59 6.24
N SER A 30 1.30 6.57 5.68
CA SER A 30 1.98 5.46 4.99
C SER A 30 2.71 5.93 3.74
N ASP A 31 2.09 6.85 3.00
CA ASP A 31 2.67 7.42 1.80
C ASP A 31 3.90 8.24 2.16
N SER A 32 3.82 9.17 3.11
CA SER A 32 4.97 9.97 3.54
C SER A 32 6.18 9.09 3.94
N LYS A 33 5.94 8.00 4.69
CA LYS A 33 6.98 7.04 5.07
C LYS A 33 7.60 6.34 3.86
N LEU A 34 6.78 5.87 2.92
CA LEU A 34 7.26 5.22 1.70
C LEU A 34 8.16 6.17 0.90
N GLN A 35 7.76 7.44 0.76
CA GLN A 35 8.52 8.38 -0.09
C GLN A 35 9.87 8.69 0.55
N GLN A 36 9.89 8.83 1.88
CA GLN A 36 11.13 9.02 2.64
C GLN A 36 12.08 7.83 2.50
N GLU A 37 11.56 6.60 2.57
CA GLU A 37 12.39 5.41 2.41
C GLU A 37 12.92 5.28 0.98
N LEU A 38 12.09 5.57 -0.03
CA LEU A 38 12.52 5.59 -1.43
C LEU A 38 13.64 6.62 -1.63
N ALA A 39 13.46 7.85 -1.17
CA ALA A 39 14.49 8.90 -1.29
C ALA A 39 15.80 8.48 -0.62
N GLY A 40 15.73 7.93 0.59
CA GLY A 40 16.91 7.45 1.31
C GLY A 40 17.59 6.25 0.63
N ALA A 41 16.83 5.37 -0.03
CA ALA A 41 17.39 4.26 -0.80
C ALA A 41 18.08 4.73 -2.08
N MET A 42 17.52 5.72 -2.78
CA MET A 42 18.15 6.32 -3.96
C MET A 42 19.45 7.04 -3.60
N ASP A 43 19.45 7.85 -2.54
CA ASP A 43 20.62 8.57 -2.04
C ASP A 43 21.77 7.63 -1.67
N LYS A 44 21.44 6.50 -1.02
CA LYS A 44 22.42 5.47 -0.62
C LYS A 44 22.73 4.47 -1.72
N GLN A 45 22.09 4.58 -2.89
CA GLN A 45 22.15 3.60 -3.97
C GLN A 45 21.83 2.15 -3.52
N ASP A 46 20.96 1.99 -2.51
CA ASP A 46 20.49 0.70 -2.03
C ASP A 46 19.27 0.24 -2.85
N PHE A 47 19.54 -0.48 -3.93
CA PHE A 47 18.51 -0.94 -4.86
C PHE A 47 17.96 -2.34 -4.54
N ARG A 48 18.24 -2.87 -3.34
CA ARG A 48 17.79 -4.21 -2.96
C ARG A 48 16.28 -4.25 -2.76
N LEU A 49 15.63 -5.26 -3.35
CA LEU A 49 14.19 -5.47 -3.25
C LEU A 49 13.81 -6.18 -1.94
N TYR A 50 12.69 -5.81 -1.35
CA TYR A 50 12.11 -6.54 -0.22
C TYR A 50 11.63 -7.93 -0.64
N TYR A 51 11.91 -8.93 0.18
CA TYR A 51 11.35 -10.27 0.06
C TYR A 51 10.70 -10.77 1.36
N THR A 52 9.78 -11.71 1.25
CA THR A 52 9.10 -12.33 2.41
C THR A 52 9.96 -13.40 3.08
N THR A 53 10.08 -13.35 4.41
CA THR A 53 10.83 -14.34 5.21
C THR A 53 9.94 -15.50 5.60
N GLY A 54 9.63 -16.38 4.65
CA GLY A 54 8.94 -17.64 4.91
C GLY A 54 9.54 -18.80 4.13
N ARG A 55 8.94 -19.99 4.23
CA ARG A 55 9.43 -21.21 3.55
C ARG A 55 9.56 -21.08 2.03
N ARG A 56 8.78 -20.19 1.42
CA ARG A 56 8.87 -19.85 0.00
C ARG A 56 9.01 -18.34 -0.13
N PRO A 57 10.25 -17.81 -0.14
CA PRO A 57 10.47 -16.38 -0.26
C PRO A 57 9.96 -15.91 -1.62
N VAL A 58 9.20 -14.82 -1.60
CA VAL A 58 8.74 -14.13 -2.81
C VAL A 58 9.14 -12.67 -2.70
N VAL A 59 9.34 -12.02 -3.85
CA VAL A 59 9.52 -10.58 -3.95
C VAL A 59 8.15 -9.98 -4.29
N PRO A 60 7.48 -9.26 -3.38
CA PRO A 60 6.17 -8.68 -3.64
C PRO A 60 6.18 -7.78 -4.89
N GLY A 61 5.21 -7.97 -5.77
CA GLY A 61 5.10 -7.29 -7.08
C GLY A 61 5.81 -8.01 -8.24
N PHE A 62 6.58 -9.04 -7.94
CA PHE A 62 7.37 -9.81 -8.92
C PHE A 62 7.20 -11.32 -8.70
N GLU A 63 6.02 -11.76 -8.30
CA GLU A 63 5.71 -13.14 -7.93
C GLU A 63 5.92 -14.12 -9.10
N GLN A 64 5.75 -13.66 -10.34
CA GLN A 64 6.00 -14.41 -11.56
C GLN A 64 7.48 -14.58 -11.92
N PHE A 65 8.40 -13.88 -11.23
CA PHE A 65 9.82 -13.93 -11.52
C PHE A 65 10.54 -14.89 -10.57
N GLU A 66 11.55 -15.58 -11.10
CA GLU A 66 12.43 -16.41 -10.30
C GLU A 66 13.18 -15.55 -9.28
N PHE A 67 13.07 -15.92 -8.00
CA PHE A 67 13.69 -15.20 -6.88
C PHE A 67 15.19 -14.95 -7.13
N LYS A 68 15.89 -16.00 -7.58
CA LYS A 68 17.34 -15.93 -7.85
C LYS A 68 17.70 -14.98 -8.99
N ALA A 69 16.82 -14.79 -9.96
CA ALA A 69 17.03 -13.82 -11.03
C ALA A 69 16.94 -12.38 -10.51
N LEU A 70 15.97 -12.10 -9.63
CA LEU A 70 15.82 -10.78 -8.99
C LEU A 70 16.97 -10.48 -8.04
N GLU A 71 17.38 -11.47 -7.23
CA GLU A 71 18.53 -11.37 -6.33
C GLU A 71 19.82 -11.09 -7.10
N ALA A 72 20.08 -11.79 -8.20
CA ALA A 72 21.26 -11.56 -9.02
C ALA A 72 21.25 -10.17 -9.69
N ARG A 73 20.07 -9.65 -10.05
CA ARG A 73 19.95 -8.38 -10.78
C ARG A 73 20.02 -7.15 -9.87
N CYS A 74 19.21 -7.11 -8.82
CA CYS A 74 19.06 -5.93 -7.96
C CYS A 74 19.51 -6.17 -6.51
N GLY A 75 19.77 -7.42 -6.14
CA GLY A 75 19.89 -7.84 -4.74
C GLY A 75 18.54 -7.82 -4.03
N VAL A 76 18.50 -8.43 -2.86
CA VAL A 76 17.29 -8.52 -2.03
C VAL A 76 17.60 -8.26 -0.55
N LYS A 77 16.59 -7.81 0.19
CA LYS A 77 16.62 -7.60 1.65
C LYS A 77 15.34 -8.12 2.29
N ALA A 78 15.47 -8.68 3.49
CA ALA A 78 14.32 -9.26 4.20
C ALA A 78 13.31 -8.18 4.57
N MET A 79 12.02 -8.44 4.34
CA MET A 79 10.92 -7.61 4.82
C MET A 79 10.77 -7.78 6.34
N PRO A 80 10.79 -6.68 7.13
CA PRO A 80 10.52 -6.75 8.56
C PRO A 80 9.14 -7.39 8.85
N GLY A 81 9.03 -8.20 9.90
CA GLY A 81 7.74 -8.75 10.35
C GLY A 81 7.14 -9.83 9.44
N SER A 82 7.90 -10.38 8.48
CA SER A 82 7.39 -11.34 7.50
C SER A 82 7.58 -12.82 7.86
N GLY A 83 7.89 -13.13 9.13
CA GLY A 83 8.09 -14.48 9.65
C GLY A 83 6.86 -15.40 9.60
N ASP A 84 7.07 -16.69 9.87
CA ASP A 84 6.06 -17.75 9.70
C ASP A 84 4.96 -17.80 10.78
N THR A 85 5.01 -16.93 11.80
CA THR A 85 4.07 -16.97 12.94
C THR A 85 2.99 -15.91 12.80
N LEU A 86 1.73 -16.33 12.65
CA LEU A 86 0.53 -15.49 12.76
C LEU A 86 -0.24 -15.93 14.02
N ARG A 87 -0.43 -15.02 14.98
CA ARG A 87 -1.04 -15.30 16.29
C ARG A 87 -2.41 -14.65 16.45
N SER A 88 -2.78 -13.74 15.56
CA SER A 88 -4.06 -13.01 15.60
C SER A 88 -4.52 -12.52 14.22
N GLU A 89 -5.77 -12.05 14.13
CA GLU A 89 -6.25 -11.34 12.94
C GLU A 89 -5.52 -10.00 12.72
N ALA A 90 -5.07 -9.35 13.79
CA ALA A 90 -4.26 -8.14 13.69
C ALA A 90 -2.90 -8.44 13.02
N ASP A 91 -2.30 -9.61 13.29
CA ASP A 91 -1.06 -10.02 12.64
C ASP A 91 -1.26 -10.27 11.14
N LYS A 92 -2.42 -10.82 10.75
CA LYS A 92 -2.78 -11.00 9.33
C LYS A 92 -2.92 -9.65 8.63
N ALA A 93 -3.63 -8.71 9.25
CA ALA A 93 -3.79 -7.36 8.72
C ALA A 93 -2.44 -6.65 8.57
N ALA A 94 -1.59 -6.69 9.61
CA ALA A 94 -0.25 -6.11 9.59
C ALA A 94 0.64 -6.76 8.50
N ARG A 95 0.54 -8.08 8.31
CA ARG A 95 1.27 -8.77 7.23
C ARG A 95 0.78 -8.32 5.85
N ALA A 96 -0.53 -8.15 5.66
CA ALA A 96 -1.09 -7.67 4.41
C ALA A 96 -0.63 -6.24 4.11
N GLU A 97 -0.67 -5.33 5.10
CA GLU A 97 -0.15 -3.97 4.97
C GLU A 97 1.35 -3.95 4.65
N ALA A 98 2.16 -4.74 5.35
CA ALA A 98 3.59 -4.88 5.07
C ALA A 98 3.85 -5.38 3.65
N TYR A 99 3.05 -6.34 3.18
CA TYR A 99 3.16 -6.85 1.81
C TYR A 99 2.86 -5.77 0.77
N GLN A 100 1.78 -4.99 0.95
CA GLN A 100 1.43 -3.90 0.04
C GLN A 100 2.50 -2.81 0.04
N TYR A 101 3.03 -2.47 1.21
CA TYR A 101 4.14 -1.53 1.35
C TYR A 101 5.37 -2.02 0.58
N ALA A 102 5.80 -3.27 0.79
CA ALA A 102 6.94 -3.86 0.11
C ALA A 102 6.72 -3.91 -1.40
N ARG A 103 5.51 -4.24 -1.87
CA ARG A 103 5.17 -4.22 -3.29
C ARG A 103 5.35 -2.83 -3.89
N ALA A 104 4.80 -1.79 -3.24
CA ALA A 104 4.92 -0.42 -3.72
C ALA A 104 6.38 0.06 -3.78
N TYR A 105 7.16 -0.24 -2.73
CA TYR A 105 8.59 0.05 -2.68
C TYR A 105 9.38 -0.67 -3.79
N ASN A 106 9.16 -1.98 -3.94
CA ASN A 106 9.88 -2.83 -4.89
C ASN A 106 9.69 -2.37 -6.32
N LEU A 107 8.46 -2.01 -6.71
CA LEU A 107 8.19 -1.54 -8.08
C LEU A 107 9.02 -0.29 -8.41
N LYS A 108 9.10 0.67 -7.49
CA LYS A 108 9.87 1.91 -7.71
C LYS A 108 11.38 1.68 -7.67
N ILE A 109 11.85 0.84 -6.77
CA ILE A 109 13.28 0.55 -6.63
C ILE A 109 13.80 -0.31 -7.78
N TYR A 110 12.96 -1.22 -8.30
CA TYR A 110 13.31 -2.02 -9.46
C TYR A 110 13.55 -1.14 -10.69
N ASP A 111 12.69 -0.14 -10.93
CA ASP A 111 12.91 0.83 -12.02
C ASP A 111 14.25 1.55 -11.87
N ALA A 112 14.60 1.99 -10.65
CA ALA A 112 15.89 2.63 -10.40
C ALA A 112 17.08 1.66 -10.54
N CYS A 113 16.93 0.42 -10.09
CA CYS A 113 17.93 -0.64 -10.28
C CYS A 113 18.26 -0.84 -11.76
N LEU A 114 17.23 -0.94 -12.62
CA LEU A 114 17.41 -1.13 -14.05
C LEU A 114 18.12 0.04 -14.72
N ASN A 115 17.90 1.27 -14.24
CA ASN A 115 18.53 2.47 -14.79
C ASN A 115 19.95 2.73 -14.27
N ARG A 116 20.45 1.94 -13.31
CA ARG A 116 21.85 2.01 -12.87
C ARG A 116 22.80 1.25 -13.81
N LEU A 117 22.27 0.23 -14.49
CA LEU A 117 23.01 -0.70 -15.34
C LEU A 117 23.30 -0.07 -16.71
#